data_AF-A0A7K2C8G1-F1
#
_entry.id   AF-A0A7K2C8G1-F1
#
_cell.length_a   1.000
_cell.length_b   1.000
_cell.length_c   1.000
_cell.angle_alpha   90.00
_cell.angle_beta   90.00
_cell.angle_gamma   90.00
#
_symmetry.space_group_name_H-M   'P 1'
#
loop_
_entity.id
_entity.type
_entity.pdbx_description
1 polymer ?
#
loop_
_entity_poly.entity_id
_entity_poly.type
_entity_poly.pdbx_seq_one_letter_code
_entity_poly.pdbx_strand_id
1 'polypeptide(L)'
;ELREDRVKYWLEVGAQPTDTVRNLLSRRGVLLGIHLERKGVEPEAITEAVVAHRQHREDRLVATAKTTPADRRQKALVVETEAAAKKEAELFEKRKKAAAEKAAAKEKARQEEEARQAAQETEQAEEA
;
A
#
# COMPACT_ATOMS: atom_id res chain seq x y z
N GLU A 1 26.38 -8.79 -4.81
CA GLU A 1 26.45 -7.32 -4.98
C GLU A 1 27.65 -6.96 -5.83
N LEU A 2 27.57 -5.91 -6.66
CA LEU A 2 28.65 -5.49 -7.56
C LEU A 2 29.61 -4.54 -6.84
N ARG A 3 30.92 -4.81 -6.87
CA ARG A 3 31.96 -3.93 -6.28
C ARG A 3 32.32 -2.81 -7.26
N GLU A 4 31.57 -1.71 -7.22
CA GLU A 4 31.67 -0.59 -8.19
C GLU A 4 33.06 0.05 -8.22
N ASP A 5 33.68 0.29 -7.06
CA ASP A 5 35.02 0.89 -6.95
C ASP A 5 36.09 0.07 -7.68
N ARG A 6 36.02 -1.26 -7.53
CA ARG A 6 36.97 -2.17 -8.15
C ARG A 6 36.75 -2.27 -9.66
N VAL A 7 35.50 -2.19 -10.12
CA VAL A 7 35.20 -2.15 -11.55
C VAL A 7 35.76 -0.88 -12.17
N LYS A 8 35.59 0.28 -11.50
CA LYS A 8 36.14 1.56 -11.97
C LYS A 8 37.65 1.48 -12.15
N TYR A 9 38.37 0.99 -11.14
CA TYR A 9 39.82 0.78 -11.23
C TYR A 9 40.24 -0.04 -12.46
N TRP A 10 39.61 -1.19 -12.70
CA TRP A 10 39.98 -2.04 -13.85
C TRP A 10 39.67 -1.38 -15.19
N LEU A 11 38.58 -0.62 -15.29
CA LEU A 11 38.26 0.13 -16.50
C LEU A 11 39.24 1.27 -16.77
N GLU A 12 39.79 1.89 -15.74
CA GLU A 12 40.86 2.90 -15.86
C GLU A 12 42.19 2.28 -16.30
N VAL A 13 42.50 1.07 -15.82
CA VAL A 13 43.68 0.28 -16.24
C VAL A 13 43.55 -0.26 -17.67
N GLY A 14 42.39 -0.10 -18.31
CA GLY A 14 42.17 -0.46 -19.72
C GLY A 14 41.46 -1.78 -19.95
N ALA A 15 40.78 -2.33 -18.93
CA ALA A 15 39.97 -3.53 -19.09
C ALA A 15 38.93 -3.37 -20.20
N GLN A 16 38.85 -4.36 -21.09
CA GLN A 16 37.86 -4.41 -22.17
C GLN A 16 36.72 -5.35 -21.77
N PRO A 17 35.55 -4.82 -21.36
CA PRO A 17 34.41 -5.67 -21.00
C PRO A 17 33.79 -6.27 -22.27
N THR A 18 33.44 -7.55 -22.19
CA THR A 18 32.62 -8.24 -23.19
C THR A 18 31.18 -7.70 -23.20
N ASP A 19 30.40 -7.97 -24.23
CA ASP A 19 29.08 -7.35 -24.42
C ASP A 19 28.11 -7.61 -23.26
N THR A 20 28.09 -8.82 -22.70
CA THR A 20 27.23 -9.14 -21.55
C THR A 20 27.65 -8.37 -20.29
N VAL A 21 28.96 -8.26 -20.06
CA VAL A 21 29.51 -7.50 -18.92
C VAL A 21 29.27 -6.01 -19.13
N ARG A 22 29.51 -5.48 -20.33
CA ARG A 22 29.20 -4.10 -20.72
C ARG A 22 27.74 -3.77 -20.48
N ASN A 23 26.83 -4.67 -20.87
CA ASN A 23 25.41 -4.53 -20.61
C ASN A 23 25.13 -4.48 -19.10
N LEU A 24 25.71 -5.36 -18.29
CA LEU A 24 25.55 -5.33 -16.83
C LEU A 24 26.02 -4.00 -16.22
N LEU A 25 27.19 -3.51 -16.63
CA LEU A 25 27.76 -2.26 -16.12
C LEU A 25 26.96 -1.03 -16.56
N SER A 26 26.43 -1.04 -17.79
CA SER A 26 25.52 -0.02 -18.30
C SER A 26 24.20 -0.01 -17.53
N ARG A 27 23.63 -1.19 -17.26
CA ARG A 27 22.40 -1.35 -16.47
C ARG A 27 22.56 -0.79 -15.05
N ARG A 28 23.72 -1.02 -14.44
CA ARG A 28 24.05 -0.50 -13.11
C ARG A 28 24.42 0.98 -13.11
N GLY A 29 24.65 1.60 -14.27
CA GLY A 29 25.03 3.01 -14.39
C GLY A 29 26.50 3.31 -14.12
N VAL A 30 27.36 2.30 -13.94
CA VAL A 30 28.80 2.48 -13.70
C VAL A 30 29.48 3.16 -14.90
N LEU A 31 29.11 2.75 -16.12
CA LEU A 31 29.64 3.38 -17.34
C LEU A 31 29.14 4.82 -17.52
N LEU A 32 27.92 5.14 -17.05
CA LEU A 32 27.40 6.50 -17.07
C LEU A 32 28.19 7.38 -16.10
N GLY A 33 28.46 6.90 -14.89
CA GLY A 33 29.29 7.60 -13.92
C GLY A 33 30.66 7.95 -14.47
N ILE A 34 31.39 6.95 -14.99
CA ILE A 34 32.73 7.15 -15.59
C ILE A 34 32.68 8.13 -16.76
N HIS A 35 31.63 8.10 -17.59
CA HIS A 35 31.49 9.03 -18.71
C HIS A 35 31.30 10.48 -18.24
N LEU A 36 30.49 10.70 -17.20
CA LEU A 36 30.25 12.02 -16.63
C LEU A 36 31.47 12.54 -15.87
N GLU A 37 32.18 11.68 -15.15
CA GLU A 37 33.47 12.01 -14.51
C GLU A 37 34.52 12.46 -15.54
N ARG A 38 34.64 11.75 -16.67
CA ARG A 38 35.53 12.15 -17.78
C ARG A 38 35.15 13.47 -18.42
N LYS A 39 33.88 13.88 -18.30
CA LYS A 39 33.39 15.18 -18.75
C LYS A 39 33.60 16.30 -17.72
N GLY A 40 34.12 15.99 -16.53
CA GLY A 40 34.33 16.97 -15.47
C GLY A 40 33.03 17.43 -14.79
N VAL A 41 32.01 16.58 -14.75
CA VAL A 41 30.78 16.86 -13.99
C VAL A 41 31.05 16.67 -12.50
N GLU A 42 30.43 17.49 -11.66
CA GLU A 42 30.54 17.40 -10.20
C GLU A 42 30.07 16.03 -9.66
N PRO A 43 30.72 15.50 -8.60
CA PRO A 43 30.44 14.16 -8.08
C PRO A 43 29.00 13.98 -7.61
N GLU A 44 28.39 15.02 -7.04
CA GLU A 44 26.99 14.98 -6.59
C GLU A 44 26.01 14.87 -7.77
N ALA A 45 26.25 15.63 -8.84
CA ALA A 45 25.45 15.54 -10.05
C ALA A 45 25.61 14.17 -10.74
N ILE A 46 26.78 13.54 -10.62
CA ILE A 46 27.03 12.19 -11.13
C ILE A 46 26.22 11.15 -10.34
N THR A 47 26.21 11.22 -9.02
CA THR A 47 25.44 10.25 -8.20
C THR A 47 23.95 10.38 -8.47
N GLU A 48 23.43 11.60 -8.57
CA GLU A 48 22.04 11.87 -8.94
C GLU A 48 21.72 11.30 -10.33
N ALA A 49 22.55 11.56 -11.33
CA ALA A 49 22.36 11.03 -12.68
C ALA A 49 22.37 9.50 -12.73
N VAL A 50 23.25 8.85 -11.97
CA VAL A 50 23.31 7.38 -11.87
C VAL A 50 22.07 6.82 -11.18
N VAL A 51 21.57 7.46 -10.12
CA VAL A 51 20.33 7.07 -9.44
C VAL A 51 19.13 7.23 -10.37
N ALA A 52 18.99 8.38 -11.02
CA ALA A 52 17.93 8.63 -11.98
C ALA A 52 17.94 7.62 -13.14
N HIS A 53 19.13 7.29 -13.66
CA HIS A 53 19.29 6.26 -14.69
C HIS A 53 18.84 4.88 -14.21
N ARG A 54 19.16 4.50 -12.96
CA ARG A 54 18.70 3.24 -12.37
C ARG A 54 17.18 3.23 -12.25
N GLN A 55 16.58 4.29 -11.69
CA GLN A 55 15.13 4.42 -11.53
C GLN A 55 14.40 4.35 -12.87
N HIS A 56 14.77 5.16 -13.85
CA HIS A 56 14.16 5.15 -15.17
C HIS A 56 14.22 3.77 -15.85
N ARG A 57 15.32 3.02 -15.61
CA ARG A 57 15.42 1.65 -16.10
C ARG A 57 14.49 0.68 -15.38
N GLU A 58 14.36 0.78 -14.06
CA GLU A 58 13.40 -0.03 -13.29
C GLU A 58 11.97 0.29 -13.70
N ASP A 59 11.61 1.57 -13.84
CA ASP A 59 10.29 2.01 -14.31
C ASP A 59 9.98 1.43 -15.69
N ARG A 60 10.96 1.46 -16.60
CA ARG A 60 10.81 0.86 -17.93
C ARG A 60 10.67 -0.66 -17.87
N LEU A 61 11.37 -1.33 -16.96
CA LEU A 61 11.22 -2.77 -16.74
C LEU A 61 9.82 -3.10 -16.22
N VAL A 62 9.31 -2.32 -15.27
CA VAL A 62 7.94 -2.47 -14.74
C VAL A 62 6.89 -2.18 -15.81
N ALA A 63 7.08 -1.13 -16.62
CA ALA A 63 6.17 -0.76 -17.69
C ALA A 63 6.15 -1.80 -18.84
N THR A 64 7.29 -2.43 -19.12
CA THR A 64 7.42 -3.47 -20.17
C THR A 64 7.18 -4.88 -19.66
N ALA A 65 7.14 -5.07 -18.33
CA ALA A 65 6.77 -6.34 -17.73
C ALA A 65 5.34 -6.67 -18.13
N LYS A 66 5.19 -7.71 -18.95
CA LYS A 66 3.87 -8.29 -19.23
C LYS A 66 3.31 -8.75 -17.89
N THR A 67 2.11 -8.27 -17.53
CA THR A 67 1.43 -8.73 -16.31
C THR A 67 1.34 -10.25 -16.34
N THR A 68 2.03 -10.88 -15.40
CA THR A 68 1.99 -12.33 -15.30
C THR A 68 0.59 -12.74 -14.83
N PRO A 69 0.14 -13.98 -15.12
CA PRO A 69 -1.10 -14.49 -14.54
C PRO A 69 -1.12 -14.41 -13.01
N ALA A 70 0.05 -14.52 -12.36
CA ALA A 70 0.20 -14.35 -10.91
C ALA A 70 -0.09 -12.92 -10.47
N ASP A 71 0.45 -11.91 -11.15
CA ASP A 71 0.21 -10.49 -10.84
C ASP A 71 -1.28 -10.12 -10.99
N ARG A 72 -1.96 -10.68 -12.00
CA ARG A 72 -3.40 -10.47 -12.19
C ARG A 72 -4.23 -11.09 -11.06
N ARG A 73 -3.86 -12.28 -10.60
CA ARG A 73 -4.49 -12.93 -9.44
C ARG A 73 -4.29 -12.12 -8.17
N GLN A 74 -3.07 -11.63 -7.93
CA GLN A 74 -2.79 -10.79 -6.76
C GLN A 74 -3.58 -9.48 -6.79
N LYS A 75 -3.62 -8.79 -7.94
CA LYS A 75 -4.44 -7.59 -8.10
C LYS A 75 -5.93 -7.86 -7.87
N ALA A 76 -6.46 -8.97 -8.40
CA ALA A 76 -7.85 -9.36 -8.16
C ALA A 76 -8.14 -9.63 -6.67
N LEU A 77 -7.24 -10.34 -5.98
CA LEU A 77 -7.36 -10.61 -4.54
C LEU A 77 -7.35 -9.33 -3.72
N VAL A 78 -6.47 -8.37 -4.03
CA VAL A 78 -6.44 -7.07 -3.34
C VAL A 78 -7.78 -6.34 -3.51
N VAL A 79 -8.29 -6.26 -4.74
CA VAL A 79 -9.60 -5.63 -5.02
C VAL A 79 -10.73 -6.35 -4.28
N GLU A 80 -10.73 -7.68 -4.24
CA GLU A 80 -11.73 -8.46 -3.50
C GLU A 80 -11.65 -8.23 -2.00
N THR A 81 -10.45 -8.18 -1.42
CA THR A 81 -10.26 -7.90 0.02
C THR A 81 -10.67 -6.48 0.40
N GLU A 82 -10.39 -5.49 -0.44
CA GLU A 82 -10.84 -4.11 -0.22
C GLU A 82 -12.37 -3.99 -0.33
N ALA A 83 -12.98 -4.67 -1.30
CA ALA A 83 -14.43 -4.71 -1.43
C ALA A 83 -15.09 -5.44 -0.25
N ALA A 84 -14.48 -6.53 0.24
CA ALA A 84 -14.95 -7.25 1.43
C ALA A 84 -14.84 -6.38 2.68
N ALA A 85 -13.71 -5.68 2.89
CA ALA A 85 -13.51 -4.79 4.03
C ALA A 85 -14.52 -3.62 4.02
N LYS A 86 -14.83 -3.04 2.86
CA LYS A 86 -15.86 -1.98 2.74
C LYS A 86 -17.24 -2.52 3.07
N LYS A 87 -17.62 -3.69 2.56
CA LYS A 87 -18.90 -4.33 2.87
C LYS A 87 -19.02 -4.69 4.36
N GLU A 88 -17.95 -5.16 4.97
CA GLU A 88 -17.91 -5.48 6.40
C GLU A 88 -18.07 -4.22 7.26
N ALA A 89 -17.39 -3.13 6.90
CA ALA A 89 -17.56 -1.84 7.57
C ALA A 89 -19.01 -1.32 7.46
N GLU A 90 -19.63 -1.40 6.27
CA GLU A 90 -21.03 -1.01 6.10
C GLU A 90 -22.01 -1.89 6.91
N LEU A 91 -21.77 -3.21 6.95
CA LEU A 91 -22.57 -4.14 7.73
C LEU A 91 -22.41 -3.89 9.24
N PHE A 92 -21.21 -3.55 9.69
CA PHE A 92 -20.93 -3.19 11.07
C PHE A 92 -21.67 -1.92 11.48
N GLU A 93 -21.66 -0.88 10.64
CA GLU A 93 -22.40 0.36 10.89
C GLU A 93 -23.92 0.14 10.89
N LYS A 94 -24.46 -0.68 9.97
CA LYS A 94 -25.87 -1.06 9.98
C LYS A 94 -26.26 -1.85 11.23
N ARG A 95 -25.40 -2.77 11.68
CA ARG A 95 -25.62 -3.56 12.91
C ARG A 95 -25.58 -2.67 14.16
N LYS A 96 -24.67 -1.71 14.24
CA LYS A 96 -24.63 -0.73 15.33
C LYS A 96 -25.91 0.10 15.40
N LYS A 97 -26.38 0.62 14.27
CA LYS A 97 -27.63 1.39 14.21
C LYS A 97 -28.85 0.55 14.62
N ALA A 98 -28.96 -0.67 14.10
CA ALA A 98 -30.05 -1.58 14.46
C ALA A 98 -30.01 -2.00 15.95
N ALA A 99 -28.82 -2.15 16.55
CA ALA A 99 -28.67 -2.45 17.97
C ALA A 99 -29.09 -1.26 18.85
N ALA A 100 -28.72 -0.03 18.46
CA ALA A 100 -29.13 1.19 19.16
C ALA A 100 -30.65 1.41 19.10
N GLU A 101 -31.27 1.15 17.95
CA GLU A 101 -32.73 1.26 17.78
C GLU A 101 -33.48 0.20 18.60
N LYS A 102 -32.98 -1.05 18.62
CA LYS A 102 -33.54 -2.11 19.46
C LYS A 102 -33.37 -1.83 20.95
N ALA A 103 -32.26 -1.24 21.37
CA ALA A 103 -32.05 -0.82 22.75
C ALA A 103 -33.04 0.29 23.15
N ALA A 104 -33.20 1.32 22.31
CA ALA A 104 -34.16 2.40 22.54
C ALA A 104 -35.62 1.92 22.56
N ALA A 105 -35.99 0.97 21.69
CA ALA A 105 -37.33 0.39 21.69
C ALA A 105 -37.59 -0.46 22.95
N LYS A 106 -36.59 -1.22 23.43
CA LYS A 106 -36.70 -2.01 24.65
C LYS A 106 -36.81 -1.13 25.89
N GLU A 107 -36.13 0.01 25.89
CA GLU A 107 -36.18 0.98 27.00
C GLU A 107 -37.52 1.73 27.04
N LYS A 108 -38.07 2.11 25.88
CA LYS A 108 -39.43 2.67 25.79
C LYS A 108 -40.50 1.66 26.21
N ALA A 109 -40.39 0.41 25.78
CA ALA A 109 -41.32 -0.65 26.20
C ALA A 109 -41.28 -0.88 27.72
N ARG A 110 -40.09 -0.84 28.33
CA ARG A 110 -39.93 -0.97 29.78
C ARG A 110 -40.52 0.22 30.54
N GLN A 111 -40.38 1.44 30.03
CA GLN A 111 -40.99 2.65 30.60
C GLN A 111 -42.52 2.65 30.49
N GLU A 112 -43.08 2.15 29.39
CA GLU A 112 -44.53 1.97 29.25
C GLU A 112 -45.07 0.85 30.17
N GLU A 113 -44.29 -0.20 30.41
CA GLU A 113 -44.65 -1.26 31.36
C GLU A 113 -44.60 -0.77 32.81
N GLU A 114 -43.57 -0.01 33.20
CA GLU A 114 -43.49 0.64 34.52
C GLU A 114 -44.61 1.69 34.72
N ALA A 115 -44.95 2.46 33.68
CA ALA A 115 -46.06 3.42 33.76
C ALA A 115 -47.44 2.72 33.87
N ARG A 116 -47.63 1.57 33.22
CA ARG A 116 -48.85 0.76 33.37
C ARG A 116 -48.96 0.10 34.75
N GLN A 117 -47.84 -0.37 35.30
CA GLN A 117 -47.81 -0.94 36.65
C GLN A 117 -48.10 0.13 37.71
N ALA A 118 -47.52 1.33 37.57
CA ALA A 118 -47.81 2.45 38.47
C ALA A 118 -49.27 2.93 38.40
N ALA A 119 -49.91 2.90 37.22
CA ALA A 119 -51.32 3.25 37.06
C ALA A 119 -52.27 2.20 37.68
N GLN A 120 -51.92 0.91 37.58
CA GLN A 120 -52.70 -0.16 38.22
C GLN A 120 -52.57 -0.15 39.74
N GLU A 121 -51.41 0.26 40.29
CA GLU A 121 -51.21 0.42 41.74
C GLU A 121 -52.00 1.62 42.31
N THR A 122 -52.23 2.67 41.51
CA THR A 122 -53.08 3.81 41.93
C THR A 122 -54.58 3.50 41.88
N GLU A 123 -55.05 2.69 40.92
CA GLU A 123 -56.47 2.30 40.87
C GLU A 123 -56.82 1.29 41.99
N GLN A 124 -55.90 0.42 42.40
CA GLN A 124 -56.12 -0.48 43.55
C GLN A 124 -56.05 0.23 44.91
N ALA A 125 -55.52 1.45 44.98
CA ALA A 125 -55.50 2.28 46.20
C ALA A 125 -56.74 3.17 46.36
N GLU A 126 -57.59 3.31 45.33
CA GLU A 126 -58.80 4.14 45.37
C GLU A 126 -60.08 3.32 45.65
N GLU A 127 -60.00 1.98 45.59
CA GLU A 127 -61.11 1.05 45.87
C GLU A 127 -61.06 0.39 47.28
N ALA A 128 -60.13 0.79 48.15
CA ALA A 128 -59.97 0.34 49.54
C ALA A 128 -60.24 1.46 50.57
#